data_AF-A0AAN8CIR6-F1
#
_entry.id   AF-A0AAN8CIR6-F1
#
_cell.length_a   1.000
_cell.length_b   1.000
_cell.length_c   1.000
_cell.angle_alpha   90.00
_cell.angle_beta   90.00
_cell.angle_gamma   90.00
#
_symmetry.space_group_name_H-M   'P 1'
#
loop_
_entity.id
_entity.type
_entity.pdbx_description
1 polymer ?
#
loop_
_entity_poly.entity_id
_entity_poly.type
_entity_poly.pdbx_seq_one_letter_code
_entity_poly.pdbx_strand_id
1 'polypeptide(L)'
;MAALRRITTCFRLLRSSTRVLISSGKPAGKWTHILYTGISSLTVGGALCAIPFKQADNLSRDSLVRRAASLVTDSSSTFLSQTTLALIDAITEYSKTVHTLISLQRRYLEALGRLSQVEEDKIWQVIIAQRSEVDDRQDECKRFESTWFIAVKLCETAAEAARTSGAEHASITVSTNIQVALTQVEEAQKLSKDADKKLIEIKVMEVERMARHAASLQNDSDEEEVPDAYLRED
;
A
#
# COMPACT_ATOMS: atom_id res chain seq x y z
N MET A 1 32.04 -5.78 -40.78
CA MET A 1 30.99 -5.45 -41.76
C MET A 1 29.71 -6.12 -41.29
N ALA A 2 28.53 -5.53 -41.12
CA ALA A 2 28.02 -4.16 -41.26
C ALA A 2 26.72 -4.13 -40.41
N ALA A 3 26.55 -3.09 -39.58
CA ALA A 3 25.49 -2.08 -39.68
C ALA A 3 24.09 -2.53 -39.18
N LEU A 4 23.60 -2.01 -38.04
CA LEU A 4 22.95 -0.70 -37.81
C LEU A 4 21.42 -0.74 -38.08
N ARG A 5 20.62 -0.62 -37.00
CA ARG A 5 19.56 0.42 -36.90
C ARG A 5 18.82 0.40 -35.54
N ARG A 6 18.98 1.50 -34.81
CA ARG A 6 18.02 2.05 -33.83
C ARG A 6 16.86 2.72 -34.59
N ILE A 7 15.66 2.71 -34.00
CA ILE A 7 14.50 3.64 -34.09
C ILE A 7 13.56 3.10 -32.97
N THR A 8 13.21 3.74 -31.84
CA THR A 8 12.74 5.08 -31.44
C THR A 8 11.38 5.48 -32.02
N THR A 9 10.31 5.31 -31.24
CA THR A 9 9.15 6.21 -31.29
C THR A 9 8.40 6.23 -29.96
N CYS A 10 8.56 7.36 -29.25
CA CYS A 10 7.63 7.88 -28.28
C CYS A 10 6.29 8.21 -28.95
N PHE A 11 5.18 7.92 -28.28
CA PHE A 11 3.93 8.67 -28.47
C PHE A 11 3.41 9.16 -27.12
N ARG A 12 3.79 10.39 -26.79
CA ARG A 12 2.91 11.33 -26.08
C ARG A 12 2.62 12.46 -27.06
N LEU A 13 1.36 12.86 -27.17
CA LEU A 13 0.84 14.23 -27.32
C LEU A 13 -0.70 14.07 -27.48
N LEU A 14 -1.50 14.39 -26.46
CA LEU A 14 -2.01 15.70 -26.04
C LEU A 14 -3.27 16.15 -26.82
N ARG A 15 -4.25 16.64 -26.05
CA ARG A 15 -5.07 17.86 -26.31
C ARG A 15 -6.56 17.68 -26.68
N SER A 16 -7.37 17.83 -25.61
CA SER A 16 -8.61 18.63 -25.46
C SER A 16 -9.64 18.76 -26.60
N SER A 17 -10.92 18.54 -26.28
CA SER A 17 -11.92 19.64 -26.19
C SER A 17 -13.31 19.17 -25.73
N THR A 18 -13.97 20.09 -25.03
CA THR A 18 -15.25 20.09 -24.29
C THR A 18 -16.54 19.92 -25.11
N ARG A 19 -17.62 19.44 -24.45
CA ARG A 19 -19.02 19.92 -24.55
C ARG A 19 -19.74 19.54 -23.24
N VAL A 20 -19.97 20.46 -22.30
CA VAL A 20 -21.21 21.25 -22.10
C VAL A 20 -22.49 20.45 -22.37
N LEU A 21 -23.21 20.11 -21.30
CA LEU A 21 -24.67 19.97 -21.32
C LEU A 21 -25.24 20.80 -20.18
N ILE A 22 -25.58 22.05 -20.52
CA ILE A 22 -26.61 22.83 -19.87
C ILE A 22 -27.94 22.26 -20.39
N SER A 23 -28.81 21.76 -19.51
CA SER A 23 -30.24 21.62 -19.83
C SER A 23 -31.04 22.58 -18.96
N SER A 24 -31.37 23.72 -19.55
CA SER A 24 -32.39 24.66 -19.11
C SER A 24 -33.78 24.11 -19.43
N GLY A 25 -34.68 24.07 -18.45
CA GLY A 25 -36.08 23.65 -18.63
C GLY A 25 -37.02 24.18 -17.54
N LYS A 26 -37.18 25.52 -17.55
CA LYS A 26 -38.27 26.43 -17.13
C LYS A 26 -39.36 26.08 -16.07
N PRO A 27 -40.00 27.11 -15.46
CA PRO A 27 -40.65 27.07 -14.15
C PRO A 27 -42.19 27.11 -14.22
N ALA A 28 -42.89 26.59 -13.20
CA ALA A 28 -44.24 27.00 -12.84
C ALA A 28 -44.65 26.40 -11.49
N GLY A 29 -44.93 27.26 -10.51
CA GLY A 29 -45.41 26.84 -9.20
C GLY A 29 -45.63 28.04 -8.29
N LYS A 30 -46.61 28.89 -8.64
CA LYS A 30 -47.14 29.95 -7.79
C LYS A 30 -47.54 29.38 -6.43
N TRP A 31 -46.93 29.87 -5.35
CA TRP A 31 -47.55 29.93 -4.03
C TRP A 31 -47.48 31.37 -3.55
N THR A 32 -48.54 32.12 -3.82
CA THR A 32 -48.84 33.41 -3.20
C THR A 32 -49.77 33.16 -2.04
N HIS A 33 -49.29 33.31 -0.81
CA HIS A 33 -50.06 33.74 0.38
C HIS A 33 -49.03 34.38 1.33
N ILE A 34 -48.97 35.71 1.39
CA ILE A 34 -49.59 36.51 2.47
C ILE A 34 -49.15 36.00 3.84
N LEU A 35 -48.22 36.71 4.48
CA LEU A 35 -48.53 37.49 5.69
C LEU A 35 -47.46 38.56 5.93
N TYR A 36 -47.99 39.76 6.09
CA TYR A 36 -47.35 41.00 6.48
C TYR A 36 -47.34 41.06 8.01
N THR A 37 -46.16 41.02 8.62
CA THR A 37 -45.90 41.26 10.05
C THR A 37 -44.37 41.30 10.16
N GLY A 38 -43.66 42.31 10.64
CA GLY A 38 -43.96 43.59 11.24
C GLY A 38 -42.57 44.13 11.63
N ILE A 39 -42.20 45.31 11.15
CA ILE A 39 -40.98 45.99 11.61
C ILE A 39 -41.29 46.51 13.01
N SER A 40 -40.91 45.75 14.03
CA SER A 40 -40.94 46.24 15.40
C SER A 40 -39.71 47.13 15.61
N SER A 41 -39.93 48.44 15.48
CA SER A 41 -39.07 49.47 16.05
C SER A 41 -39.05 49.29 17.57
N LEU A 42 -38.01 48.62 18.09
CA LEU A 42 -37.73 48.57 19.52
C LEU A 42 -37.02 49.86 19.93
N THR A 43 -37.81 50.84 20.33
CA THR A 43 -37.36 51.89 21.24
C THR A 43 -37.14 51.26 22.61
N VAL A 44 -35.88 50.92 22.94
CA VAL A 44 -35.46 50.59 24.30
C VAL A 44 -34.52 51.68 24.76
N GLY A 45 -34.97 52.44 25.76
CA GLY A 45 -34.17 53.45 26.43
C GLY A 45 -33.05 52.84 27.27
N GLY A 46 -31.98 53.62 27.42
CA GLY A 46 -31.21 53.72 28.66
C GLY A 46 -30.65 52.45 29.29
N ALA A 47 -29.75 51.76 28.60
CA ALA A 47 -28.61 51.09 29.23
C ALA A 47 -27.56 50.83 28.14
N LEU A 48 -26.43 51.53 28.23
CA LEU A 48 -25.25 51.32 27.37
C LEU A 48 -24.57 49.99 27.75
N CYS A 49 -25.24 48.86 27.52
CA CYS A 49 -24.55 47.60 27.35
C CYS A 49 -24.08 47.58 25.90
N ALA A 50 -22.80 47.85 25.68
CA ALA A 50 -22.16 47.66 24.39
C ALA A 50 -22.24 46.17 24.02
N ILE A 51 -23.34 45.76 23.41
CA ILE A 51 -23.43 44.46 22.76
C ILE A 51 -22.55 44.62 21.52
N PRO A 52 -21.40 43.93 21.41
CA PRO A 52 -20.61 44.01 20.20
C PRO A 52 -21.52 43.54 19.07
N PHE A 53 -21.74 44.43 18.10
CA PHE A 53 -22.33 44.07 16.83
C PHE A 53 -21.52 42.88 16.30
N LYS A 54 -22.12 41.69 16.26
CA LYS A 54 -21.57 40.58 15.49
C LYS A 54 -21.70 40.99 14.03
N GLN A 55 -20.68 41.68 13.53
CA GLN A 55 -20.42 41.75 12.11
C GLN A 55 -20.52 40.31 11.62
N ALA A 56 -21.46 40.03 10.72
CA ALA A 56 -21.51 38.74 10.05
C ALA A 56 -20.09 38.42 9.61
N ASP A 57 -19.55 37.28 10.03
CA ASP A 57 -18.23 36.78 9.64
C ASP A 57 -18.23 36.63 8.12
N ASN A 58 -18.04 37.76 7.42
CA ASN A 58 -18.01 37.87 6.00
C ASN A 58 -16.67 37.30 5.58
N LEU A 59 -16.60 35.97 5.48
CA LEU A 59 -15.66 35.19 4.67
C LEU A 59 -14.35 35.93 4.40
N SER A 60 -13.63 36.32 5.46
CA SER A 60 -12.31 36.92 5.31
C SER A 60 -11.47 35.92 4.52
N ARG A 61 -10.60 36.42 3.63
CA ARG A 61 -9.70 35.57 2.84
C ARG A 61 -8.96 34.60 3.77
N ASP A 62 -8.57 35.04 4.96
CA ASP A 62 -7.90 34.22 5.97
C ASP A 62 -8.80 33.11 6.53
N SER A 63 -10.09 33.37 6.74
CA SER A 63 -11.05 32.36 7.21
C SER A 63 -11.30 31.27 6.15
N LEU A 64 -11.33 31.66 4.88
CA LEU A 64 -11.45 30.74 3.75
C LEU A 64 -10.19 29.88 3.61
N VAL A 65 -9.00 30.50 3.72
CA VAL A 65 -7.71 29.79 3.67
C VAL A 65 -7.58 28.82 4.84
N ARG A 66 -7.93 29.23 6.06
CA ARG A 66 -7.94 28.35 7.24
C ARG A 66 -8.85 27.14 7.04
N ARG A 67 -10.07 27.36 6.54
CA ARG A 67 -11.02 26.26 6.24
C ARG A 67 -10.49 25.34 5.15
N ALA A 68 -9.89 25.89 4.09
CA ALA A 68 -9.29 25.08 3.03
C ALA A 68 -8.14 24.23 3.58
N ALA A 69 -7.28 24.78 4.44
CA ALA A 69 -6.22 24.05 5.09
C ALA A 69 -6.76 22.90 5.98
N SER A 70 -7.81 23.14 6.77
CA SER A 70 -8.48 22.08 7.54
C SER A 70 -9.06 20.97 6.65
N LEU A 71 -9.68 21.31 5.52
CA LEU A 71 -10.18 20.31 4.58
C LEU A 71 -9.05 19.49 3.95
N VAL A 72 -7.91 20.12 3.65
CA VAL A 72 -6.72 19.43 3.15
C VAL A 72 -6.15 18.50 4.21
N THR A 73 -6.09 18.88 5.49
CA THR A 73 -5.64 17.99 6.57
C THR A 73 -6.56 16.78 6.76
N ASP A 74 -7.88 16.96 6.69
CA ASP A 74 -8.85 15.87 6.84
C ASP A 74 -8.77 14.87 5.68
N SER A 75 -8.70 15.39 4.45
CA SER A 75 -8.56 14.56 3.24
C SER A 75 -7.21 13.83 3.22
N SER A 76 -6.13 14.50 3.62
CA SER A 76 -4.80 13.89 3.68
C SER A 76 -4.75 12.82 4.77
N SER A 77 -5.34 13.08 5.94
CA SER A 77 -5.44 12.08 7.02
C SER A 77 -6.22 10.84 6.57
N THR A 78 -7.32 11.02 5.84
CA THR A 78 -8.08 9.90 5.27
C THR A 78 -7.23 9.08 4.30
N PHE A 79 -6.51 9.75 3.40
CA PHE A 79 -5.63 9.08 2.45
C PHE A 79 -4.48 8.34 3.17
N LEU A 80 -3.91 8.94 4.21
CA LEU A 80 -2.89 8.31 5.05
C LEU A 80 -3.44 7.06 5.75
N SER A 81 -4.62 7.13 6.37
CA SER A 81 -5.23 5.96 7.03
C SER A 81 -5.47 4.81 6.04
N GLN A 82 -5.99 5.10 4.84
CA GLN A 82 -6.25 4.07 3.83
C GLN A 82 -4.96 3.45 3.29
N THR A 83 -3.94 4.25 3.03
CA THR A 83 -2.65 3.75 2.53
C THR A 83 -1.86 3.01 3.61
N THR A 84 -1.98 3.43 4.87
CA THR A 84 -1.39 2.73 6.03
C THR A 84 -2.01 1.34 6.17
N LEU A 85 -3.33 1.25 6.14
CA LEU A 85 -4.04 -0.04 6.20
C LEU A 85 -3.64 -0.94 5.02
N ALA A 86 -3.68 -0.43 3.79
CA ALA A 86 -3.32 -1.21 2.61
C ALA A 86 -1.87 -1.72 2.65
N LEU A 87 -0.94 -0.92 3.17
CA LEU A 87 0.45 -1.33 3.35
C LEU A 87 0.59 -2.43 4.42
N ILE A 88 -0.07 -2.27 5.57
CA ILE A 88 -0.04 -3.27 6.64
C ILE A 88 -0.65 -4.60 6.17
N ASP A 89 -1.77 -4.55 5.45
CA ASP A 89 -2.40 -5.73 4.86
C ASP A 89 -1.46 -6.41 3.86
N ALA A 90 -0.83 -5.65 2.96
CA ALA A 90 0.14 -6.19 2.00
C ALA A 90 1.35 -6.85 2.70
N ILE A 91 1.93 -6.19 3.73
CA ILE A 91 3.03 -6.75 4.52
C ILE A 91 2.62 -8.05 5.22
N THR A 92 1.41 -8.09 5.77
CA THR A 92 0.85 -9.25 6.47
C THR A 92 0.66 -10.41 5.51
N GLU A 93 0.08 -10.15 4.34
CA GLU A 93 -0.12 -11.13 3.28
C GLU A 93 1.19 -11.65 2.70
N TYR A 94 2.18 -10.79 2.46
CA TYR A 94 3.54 -11.20 2.10
C TYR A 94 4.14 -12.14 3.14
N SER A 95 4.08 -11.76 4.42
CA SER A 95 4.63 -12.57 5.52
C SER A 95 3.98 -13.96 5.61
N LYS A 96 2.65 -14.05 5.40
CA LYS A 96 1.94 -15.34 5.33
C LYS A 96 2.43 -16.19 4.16
N THR A 97 2.55 -15.60 2.97
CA THR A 97 3.02 -16.32 1.77
C THR A 97 4.46 -16.82 1.95
N VAL A 98 5.32 -16.04 2.58
CA VAL A 98 6.69 -16.44 2.94
C VAL A 98 6.68 -17.60 3.94
N HIS A 99 5.86 -17.55 5.00
CA HIS A 99 5.77 -18.67 5.94
C HIS A 99 5.22 -19.96 5.32
N THR A 100 4.30 -19.86 4.37
CA THR A 100 3.82 -20.99 3.58
C THR A 100 4.96 -21.59 2.75
N LEU A 101 5.76 -20.76 2.07
CA LEU A 101 6.92 -21.21 1.30
C LEU A 101 7.95 -21.91 2.19
N ILE A 102 8.30 -21.31 3.34
CA ILE A 102 9.25 -21.90 4.31
C ILE A 102 8.76 -23.27 4.76
N SER A 103 7.47 -23.41 5.08
CA SER A 103 6.89 -24.66 5.54
C SER A 103 6.89 -25.73 4.45
N LEU A 104 6.58 -25.35 3.21
CA LEU A 104 6.63 -26.23 2.05
C LEU A 104 8.05 -26.72 1.78
N GLN A 105 9.02 -25.80 1.73
CA GLN A 105 10.43 -26.13 1.53
C GLN A 105 10.96 -27.04 2.64
N ARG A 106 10.67 -26.74 3.92
CA ARG A 106 11.11 -27.59 5.03
C ARG A 106 10.60 -29.03 4.89
N ARG A 107 9.31 -29.19 4.59
CA ARG A 107 8.70 -30.51 4.39
C ARG A 107 9.28 -31.25 3.20
N TYR A 108 9.52 -30.55 2.09
CA TYR A 108 10.20 -31.13 0.93
C TYR A 108 11.60 -31.63 1.31
N LEU A 109 12.38 -30.80 2.00
CA LEU A 109 13.73 -31.15 2.45
C LEU A 109 13.78 -32.33 3.45
N GLU A 110 12.74 -32.52 4.26
CA GLU A 110 12.60 -33.66 5.17
C GLU A 110 12.20 -34.96 4.46
N ALA A 111 11.55 -34.85 3.29
CA ALA A 111 11.10 -35.99 2.49
C ALA A 111 12.09 -36.39 1.39
N LEU A 112 13.25 -35.73 1.28
CA LEU A 112 14.26 -36.04 0.27
C LEU A 112 14.70 -37.50 0.30
N GLY A 113 14.85 -38.08 -0.89
CA GLY A 113 15.16 -39.49 -1.09
C GLY A 113 14.02 -40.45 -0.78
N ARG A 114 12.87 -39.96 -0.31
CA ARG A 114 11.68 -40.77 0.03
C ARG A 114 10.49 -40.55 -0.92
N LEU A 115 10.66 -39.66 -1.89
CA LEU A 115 9.66 -39.31 -2.89
C LEU A 115 9.98 -40.01 -4.21
N SER A 116 8.96 -40.44 -4.93
CA SER A 116 9.15 -40.82 -6.35
C SER A 116 9.43 -39.59 -7.20
N GLN A 117 10.10 -39.77 -8.35
CA GLN A 117 10.39 -38.68 -9.29
C GLN A 117 9.13 -37.87 -9.66
N VAL A 118 7.99 -38.54 -9.86
CA VAL A 118 6.72 -37.90 -10.24
C VAL A 118 6.15 -37.06 -9.09
N GLU A 119 6.31 -37.51 -7.85
CA GLU A 119 5.87 -36.75 -6.66
C GLU A 119 6.79 -35.54 -6.42
N GLU A 120 8.10 -35.74 -6.57
CA GLU A 120 9.09 -34.69 -6.47
C GLU A 120 8.85 -33.58 -7.50
N ASP A 121 8.64 -33.94 -8.77
CA ASP A 121 8.33 -32.97 -9.83
C ASP A 121 7.06 -32.16 -9.50
N LYS A 122 6.00 -32.80 -8.99
CA LYS A 122 4.76 -32.12 -8.60
C LYS A 122 4.99 -31.15 -7.44
N ILE A 123 5.72 -31.57 -6.40
CA ILE A 123 6.03 -30.71 -5.24
C ILE A 123 6.90 -29.54 -5.69
N TRP A 124 7.86 -29.78 -6.58
CA TRP A 124 8.72 -28.75 -7.13
C TRP A 124 7.94 -27.69 -7.91
N GLN A 125 6.95 -28.07 -8.71
CA GLN A 125 6.06 -27.12 -9.39
C GLN A 125 5.29 -26.24 -8.40
N VAL A 126 4.81 -26.80 -7.29
CA VAL A 126 4.14 -26.01 -6.23
C VAL A 126 5.12 -25.05 -5.57
N ILE A 127 6.38 -25.45 -5.32
CA ILE A 127 7.42 -24.57 -4.78
C ILE A 127 7.71 -23.42 -5.75
N ILE A 128 7.82 -23.68 -7.05
CA ILE A 128 8.04 -22.63 -8.06
C ILE A 128 6.88 -21.63 -8.06
N ALA A 129 5.64 -22.12 -8.09
CA ALA A 129 4.46 -21.26 -8.05
C ALA A 129 4.43 -20.41 -6.77
N GLN A 130 4.73 -21.02 -5.62
CA GLN A 130 4.77 -20.30 -4.34
C GLN A 130 5.90 -19.24 -4.29
N ARG A 131 7.04 -19.49 -4.93
CA ARG A 131 8.12 -18.50 -5.06
C ARG A 131 7.68 -17.31 -5.92
N SER A 132 7.01 -17.57 -7.04
CA SER A 132 6.43 -16.50 -7.86
C SER A 132 5.44 -15.65 -7.05
N GLU A 133 4.57 -16.29 -6.26
CA GLU A 133 3.62 -15.57 -5.40
C GLU A 133 4.34 -14.72 -4.33
N VAL A 134 5.44 -15.19 -3.74
CA VAL A 134 6.25 -14.39 -2.81
C VAL A 134 6.79 -13.14 -3.51
N ASP A 135 7.31 -13.28 -4.72
CA ASP A 135 7.84 -12.16 -5.51
C ASP A 135 6.73 -11.14 -5.86
N ASP A 136 5.57 -11.62 -6.29
CA ASP A 136 4.40 -10.77 -6.60
C ASP A 136 3.92 -9.98 -5.37
N ARG A 137 3.82 -10.65 -4.20
CA ARG A 137 3.46 -9.98 -2.94
C ARG A 137 4.51 -8.98 -2.49
N GLN A 138 5.79 -9.27 -2.72
CA GLN A 138 6.86 -8.34 -2.39
C GLN A 138 6.76 -7.07 -3.24
N ASP A 139 6.46 -7.19 -4.53
CA ASP A 139 6.27 -6.04 -5.42
C ASP A 139 5.02 -5.23 -5.05
N GLU A 140 3.96 -5.89 -4.61
CA GLU A 140 2.80 -5.21 -4.04
C GLU A 140 3.12 -4.42 -2.77
N CYS A 141 3.91 -4.98 -1.84
CA CYS A 141 4.42 -4.25 -0.68
C CYS A 141 5.17 -2.98 -1.09
N LYS A 142 6.12 -3.07 -2.04
CA LYS A 142 6.89 -1.91 -2.53
C LYS A 142 5.99 -0.83 -3.13
N ARG A 143 4.95 -1.24 -3.87
CA ARG A 143 3.97 -0.33 -4.47
C ARG A 143 3.16 0.42 -3.41
N PHE A 144 2.65 -0.29 -2.40
CA PHE A 144 1.90 0.34 -1.31
C PHE A 144 2.80 1.18 -0.40
N GLU A 145 4.03 0.77 -0.16
CA GLU A 145 5.02 1.54 0.62
C GLU A 145 5.31 2.88 -0.05
N SER A 146 5.53 2.88 -1.36
CA SER A 146 5.72 4.10 -2.14
C SER A 146 4.50 5.02 -2.06
N THR A 147 3.29 4.45 -2.13
CA THR A 147 2.03 5.21 -2.06
C THR A 147 1.80 5.80 -0.65
N TRP A 148 2.08 5.02 0.39
CA TRP A 148 1.99 5.43 1.78
C TRP A 148 3.00 6.54 2.11
N PHE A 149 4.23 6.43 1.61
CA PHE A 149 5.24 7.49 1.77
C PHE A 149 4.78 8.82 1.18
N ILE A 150 4.13 8.79 0.00
CA ILE A 150 3.50 9.98 -0.60
C ILE A 150 2.40 10.53 0.30
N ALA A 151 1.56 9.68 0.89
CA ALA A 151 0.51 10.10 1.82
C ALA A 151 1.08 10.77 3.09
N VAL A 152 2.16 10.23 3.65
CA VAL A 152 2.88 10.86 4.77
C VAL A 152 3.36 12.26 4.39
N LYS A 153 4.01 12.42 3.23
CA LYS A 153 4.51 13.72 2.75
C LYS A 153 3.39 14.73 2.49
N LEU A 154 2.25 14.25 1.98
CA LEU A 154 1.06 15.09 1.81
C LEU A 154 0.53 15.58 3.17
N CYS A 155 0.45 14.70 4.17
CA CYS A 155 0.07 15.06 5.53
C CYS A 155 1.04 16.05 6.18
N GLU A 156 2.35 15.89 6.01
CA GLU A 156 3.36 16.84 6.51
C GLU A 156 3.13 18.24 5.91
N THR A 157 2.93 18.31 4.59
CA THR A 157 2.65 19.57 3.88
C THR A 157 1.31 20.18 4.32
N ALA A 158 0.29 19.34 4.53
CA ALA A 158 -1.01 19.77 5.04
C ALA A 158 -0.92 20.33 6.47
N ALA A 159 -0.09 19.72 7.32
CA ALA A 159 0.17 20.20 8.68
C ALA A 159 0.78 21.61 8.66
N GLU A 160 1.76 21.84 7.78
CA GLU A 160 2.40 23.15 7.63
C GLU A 160 1.43 24.20 7.09
N ALA A 161 0.60 23.85 6.11
CA ALA A 161 -0.46 24.73 5.60
C ALA A 161 -1.51 25.08 6.67
N ALA A 162 -1.88 24.10 7.52
CA ALA A 162 -2.79 24.33 8.64
C ALA A 162 -2.17 25.26 9.70
N ARG A 163 -0.91 25.04 10.06
CA ARG A 163 -0.18 25.90 11.02
C ARG A 163 -0.09 27.34 10.53
N THR A 164 0.34 27.54 9.28
CA THR A 164 0.53 28.88 8.68
C THR A 164 -0.79 29.65 8.46
N SER A 165 -1.91 28.95 8.31
CA SER A 165 -3.25 29.56 8.17
C SER A 165 -3.99 29.78 9.51
N GLY A 166 -3.38 29.41 10.63
CA GLY A 166 -3.95 29.54 11.98
C GLY A 166 -4.94 28.42 12.35
N ALA A 167 -4.92 27.28 11.64
CA ALA A 167 -5.63 26.06 11.99
C ALA A 167 -4.75 25.13 12.87
N GLU A 168 -4.29 25.63 14.02
CA GLU A 168 -3.30 24.91 14.84
C GLU A 168 -3.78 23.53 15.30
N HIS A 169 -5.04 23.42 15.70
CA HIS A 169 -5.62 22.12 16.08
C HIS A 169 -5.54 21.09 14.95
N ALA A 170 -5.84 21.49 13.71
CA ALA A 170 -5.76 20.60 12.56
C ALA A 170 -4.31 20.17 12.26
N SER A 171 -3.36 21.10 12.40
CA SER A 171 -1.90 20.84 12.31
C SER A 171 -1.44 19.81 13.34
N ILE A 172 -1.84 19.96 14.60
CA ILE A 172 -1.50 19.01 15.68
C ILE A 172 -2.12 17.65 15.39
N THR A 173 -3.41 17.59 15.07
CA THR A 173 -4.11 16.34 14.80
C THR A 173 -3.46 15.55 13.67
N VAL A 174 -3.18 16.17 12.52
CA VAL A 174 -2.54 15.46 11.41
C VAL A 174 -1.11 15.01 11.75
N SER A 175 -0.38 15.79 12.55
CA SER A 175 0.96 15.42 13.02
C SER A 175 0.92 14.16 13.91
N THR A 176 -0.06 14.09 14.82
CA THR A 176 -0.29 12.88 15.64
C THR A 176 -0.70 11.69 14.77
N ASN A 177 -1.57 11.89 13.77
CA ASN A 177 -1.96 10.83 12.84
C ASN A 177 -0.75 10.27 12.05
N ILE A 178 0.19 11.14 11.64
CA ILE A 178 1.46 10.71 11.03
C ILE A 178 2.24 9.82 11.99
N GLN A 179 2.43 10.24 13.25
CA GLN A 179 3.19 9.46 14.23
C GLN A 179 2.58 8.07 14.46
N VAL A 180 1.25 7.98 14.60
CA VAL A 180 0.55 6.70 14.76
C VAL A 180 0.76 5.82 13.53
N ALA A 181 0.60 6.36 12.32
CA ALA A 181 0.81 5.61 11.08
C ALA A 181 2.24 5.09 10.95
N LEU A 182 3.25 5.90 11.30
CA LEU A 182 4.65 5.49 11.30
C LEU A 182 4.89 4.30 12.24
N THR A 183 4.42 4.38 13.48
CA THR A 183 4.57 3.31 14.47
C THR A 183 3.91 2.01 14.00
N GLN A 184 2.69 2.07 13.47
CA GLN A 184 1.97 0.88 13.00
C GLN A 184 2.68 0.19 11.82
N VAL A 185 3.20 0.97 10.86
CA VAL A 185 3.95 0.42 9.73
C VAL A 185 5.28 -0.17 10.20
N GLU A 186 5.98 0.48 11.13
CA GLU A 186 7.23 -0.06 11.70
C GLU A 186 7.01 -1.40 12.39
N GLU A 187 5.94 -1.55 13.17
CA GLU A 187 5.56 -2.82 13.81
C GLU A 187 5.29 -3.92 12.78
N ALA A 188 4.52 -3.63 11.72
CA ALA A 188 4.26 -4.58 10.65
C ALA A 188 5.55 -4.98 9.91
N GLN A 189 6.41 -4.02 9.59
CA GLN A 189 7.70 -4.27 8.92
C GLN A 189 8.63 -5.14 9.78
N LYS A 190 8.62 -4.96 11.11
CA LYS A 190 9.42 -5.78 12.03
C LYS A 190 9.04 -7.26 11.93
N LEU A 191 7.75 -7.57 11.81
CA LEU A 191 7.27 -8.95 11.64
C LEU A 191 7.73 -9.53 10.29
N SER A 192 7.63 -8.75 9.21
CA SER A 192 8.10 -9.18 7.89
C SER A 192 9.60 -9.46 7.85
N LYS A 193 10.42 -8.64 8.52
CA LYS A 193 11.88 -8.84 8.59
C LYS A 193 12.26 -10.17 9.26
N ASP A 194 11.49 -10.64 10.24
CA ASP A 194 11.69 -11.96 10.84
C ASP A 194 11.36 -13.08 9.85
N ALA A 195 10.29 -12.94 9.07
CA ALA A 195 9.93 -13.88 8.01
C ALA A 195 11.02 -13.94 6.92
N ASP A 196 11.55 -12.78 6.49
CA ASP A 196 12.64 -12.69 5.51
C ASP A 196 13.92 -13.37 6.00
N LYS A 197 14.29 -13.17 7.26
CA LYS A 197 15.45 -13.84 7.86
C LYS A 197 15.29 -15.37 7.78
N LYS A 198 14.13 -15.89 8.17
CA LYS A 198 13.83 -17.33 8.10
C LYS A 198 13.78 -17.84 6.66
N LEU A 199 13.33 -17.01 5.72
CA LEU A 199 13.33 -17.33 4.29
C LEU A 199 14.76 -17.48 3.75
N ILE A 200 15.68 -16.62 4.16
CA ILE A 200 17.09 -16.73 3.78
C ILE A 200 17.69 -18.02 4.39
N GLU A 201 17.43 -18.29 5.67
CA GLU A 201 17.89 -19.51 6.33
C GLU A 201 17.42 -20.79 5.61
N ILE A 202 16.14 -20.87 5.22
CA ILE A 202 15.63 -22.05 4.50
C ILE A 202 16.19 -22.16 3.09
N LYS A 203 16.41 -21.04 2.38
CA LYS A 203 17.04 -21.03 1.04
C LYS A 203 18.47 -21.56 1.11
N VAL A 204 19.24 -21.18 2.13
CA VAL A 204 20.61 -21.71 2.35
C VAL A 204 20.56 -23.22 2.65
N MET A 205 19.70 -23.64 3.57
CA MET A 205 19.54 -25.07 3.90
C MET A 205 19.09 -25.91 2.71
N GLU A 206 18.25 -25.36 1.84
CA GLU A 206 17.82 -26.02 0.60
C GLU A 206 19.01 -26.30 -0.31
N VAL A 207 19.83 -25.29 -0.61
CA VAL A 207 21.01 -25.43 -1.47
C VAL A 207 21.96 -26.50 -0.90
N GLU A 208 22.25 -26.45 0.39
CA GLU A 208 23.16 -27.42 1.04
C GLU A 208 22.62 -28.86 1.00
N ARG A 209 21.32 -29.06 1.25
CA ARG A 209 20.71 -30.40 1.23
C ARG A 209 20.56 -30.93 -0.19
N MET A 210 20.19 -30.09 -1.15
CA MET A 210 20.13 -30.45 -2.56
C MET A 210 21.49 -30.86 -3.10
N ALA A 211 22.55 -30.11 -2.78
CA ALA A 211 23.92 -30.45 -3.18
C ALA A 211 24.36 -31.81 -2.59
N ARG A 212 24.07 -32.06 -1.31
CA ARG A 212 24.38 -33.34 -0.66
C ARG A 212 23.60 -34.52 -1.25
N HIS A 213 22.32 -34.32 -1.54
CA HIS A 213 21.49 -35.34 -2.17
C HIS A 213 21.97 -35.68 -3.59
N ALA A 214 22.30 -34.67 -4.39
CA ALA A 214 22.84 -34.87 -5.74
C ALA A 214 24.20 -35.60 -5.72
N ALA A 215 25.10 -35.27 -4.78
CA ALA A 215 26.37 -35.97 -4.62
C ALA A 215 26.17 -37.44 -4.18
N SER A 216 25.20 -37.72 -3.30
CA SER A 216 24.87 -39.10 -2.90
C SER A 216 24.40 -39.95 -4.08
N LEU A 217 23.55 -39.38 -4.96
CA LEU A 217 23.07 -40.08 -6.15
C LEU A 217 24.19 -40.39 -7.17
N GLN A 218 25.21 -39.52 -7.25
CA GLN A 218 26.37 -39.75 -8.12
C GLN A 218 27.29 -40.85 -7.56
N ASN A 219 27.48 -40.90 -6.24
CA ASN A 219 28.30 -41.95 -5.62
C ASN A 219 27.63 -43.33 -5.71
N ASP A 220 26.30 -43.42 -5.55
CA ASP A 220 25.57 -44.69 -5.72
C ASP A 220 25.65 -45.21 -7.17
N SER A 221 25.66 -44.33 -8.18
CA SER A 221 25.80 -44.76 -9.59
C SER A 221 27.19 -45.25 -9.94
N ASP A 222 28.23 -44.80 -9.23
CA ASP A 222 29.62 -45.20 -9.45
C ASP A 222 29.98 -46.53 -8.74
N GLU A 223 29.23 -46.95 -7.71
CA GLU A 223 29.44 -48.23 -7.02
C GLU A 223 28.72 -49.43 -7.67
N GLU A 224 27.68 -49.21 -8.50
CA GLU A 224 26.98 -50.28 -9.25
C GLU A 224 27.67 -50.69 -10.57
N GLU A 225 28.77 -50.04 -10.98
CA GLU A 225 29.56 -50.43 -12.16
C GLU A 225 30.70 -51.41 -11.80
N VAL A 226 30.43 -52.43 -10.98
CA VAL A 226 31.27 -53.64 -10.92
C VAL A 226 30.61 -54.68 -11.83
N PRO A 227 31.20 -55.01 -13.01
CA PRO A 227 30.61 -56.00 -13.89
C PRO A 227 30.50 -57.35 -13.19
N ASP A 228 29.27 -57.80 -12.96
CA ASP A 228 28.87 -59.12 -12.43
C ASP A 228 29.38 -60.32 -13.28
N ALA A 229 30.18 -60.04 -14.32
CA ALA A 229 30.82 -61.00 -15.21
C ALA A 229 31.93 -61.84 -14.54
N TYR A 230 32.33 -61.53 -13.30
CA TYR A 230 33.39 -62.25 -12.57
C TYR A 230 32.88 -63.21 -11.47
N LEU A 231 31.55 -63.38 -11.29
CA LEU A 231 30.99 -64.24 -10.24
C LEU A 231 30.39 -65.57 -10.74
N ARG A 232 30.71 -66.00 -11.97
CA ARG A 232 30.45 -67.37 -12.44
C ARG A 232 31.75 -68.04 -12.80
N GLU A 233 32.37 -68.68 -11.81
CA GLU A 233 33.33 -69.76 -12.04
C GLU A 233 32.68 -71.09 -11.64
N ASP A 234 33.00 -72.13 -12.41
CA ASP A 234 32.36 -73.45 -12.57
C ASP A 234 32.14 -74.29 -11.30
#